data_AF-A0A181ZCT6-F1
#
_entry.id   AF-A0A181ZCT6-F1
#
_cell.length_a   1.000
_cell.length_b   1.000
_cell.length_c   1.000
_cell.angle_alpha   90.00
_cell.angle_beta   90.00
_cell.angle_gamma   90.00
#
_symmetry.space_group_name_H-M   'P 1'
#
loop_
_entity.id
_entity.type
_entity.pdbx_description
1 polymer ?
#
loop_
_entity_poly.entity_id
_entity_poly.type
_entity_poly.pdbx_seq_one_letter_code
_entity_poly.pdbx_strand_id
1 'polypeptide(L)'
;MSVLDELETSMNRAGALRTIVLSTVVAGGLALPLATPAAARAVPAGCVTKILRAGVDDEFCVARLQSLLNYDRFRFGQAPIAVDRRYGPLTDGRVRVVQSRSWITIDGIVGPGTWRVLCVPDAAGFTAMQVSVGCATL
;
A
#
# COMPACT_ATOMS: atom_id res chain seq x y z
N MET A 1 46.30 9.08 -20.99
CA MET A 1 45.39 10.16 -20.52
C MET A 1 44.02 9.78 -21.01
N SER A 2 43.13 9.43 -20.08
CA SER A 2 42.01 8.51 -20.29
C SER A 2 40.72 9.27 -20.60
N VAL A 3 39.95 8.72 -21.54
CA VAL A 3 38.69 9.19 -22.17
C VAL A 3 37.57 9.60 -21.18
N LEU A 4 37.77 9.40 -19.88
CA LEU A 4 36.81 9.74 -18.82
C LEU A 4 36.90 11.23 -18.40
N ASP A 5 38.04 11.90 -18.63
CA ASP A 5 38.26 13.29 -18.20
C ASP A 5 37.55 14.33 -19.10
N GLU A 6 37.35 14.01 -20.39
CA GLU A 6 36.72 14.92 -21.35
C GLU A 6 35.19 14.98 -21.25
N LEU A 7 34.52 13.94 -20.71
CA LEU A 7 33.06 13.91 -20.68
C LEU A 7 32.46 14.62 -19.45
N GLU A 8 33.17 14.66 -18.32
CA GLU A 8 32.71 15.33 -17.10
C GLU A 8 32.86 16.87 -17.16
N THR A 9 33.75 17.37 -18.02
CA THR A 9 33.93 18.82 -18.23
C THR A 9 32.78 19.45 -19.03
N SER A 10 32.05 18.67 -19.83
CA SER A 10 30.99 19.18 -20.73
C SER A 10 29.64 19.38 -20.02
N MET A 11 29.28 18.55 -19.03
CA MET A 11 27.93 18.59 -18.44
C MET A 11 27.75 19.57 -17.27
N ASN A 12 28.83 20.11 -16.69
CA ASN A 12 28.76 20.94 -15.47
C ASN A 12 28.82 22.46 -15.70
N ARG A 13 28.78 22.95 -16.96
CA ARG A 13 28.93 24.39 -17.25
C ARG A 13 27.81 25.08 -18.04
N ALA A 14 26.77 24.39 -18.52
CA ALA A 14 25.77 25.06 -19.36
C ALA A 14 24.35 24.53 -19.17
N GLY A 15 23.67 25.06 -18.14
CA GLY A 15 22.24 25.30 -18.28
C GLY A 15 22.03 26.36 -19.36
N ALA A 16 21.44 25.97 -20.50
CA ALA A 16 20.69 26.83 -21.42
C ALA A 16 20.24 26.02 -22.64
N LEU A 17 18.99 26.20 -23.04
CA LEU A 17 18.39 25.67 -24.25
C LEU A 17 19.21 25.98 -25.51
N ARG A 18 19.24 25.06 -26.50
CA ARG A 18 19.13 25.38 -27.96
C ARG A 18 19.10 24.15 -28.90
N THR A 19 17.88 23.88 -29.39
CA THR A 19 17.48 23.64 -30.80
C THR A 19 18.06 22.53 -31.68
N ILE A 20 17.13 21.62 -32.05
CA ILE A 20 16.73 21.15 -33.40
C ILE A 20 17.79 20.46 -34.29
N VAL A 21 17.60 19.16 -34.53
CA VAL A 21 18.01 18.49 -35.77
C VAL A 21 16.75 17.96 -36.46
N LEU A 22 16.45 18.58 -37.62
CA LEU A 22 15.41 18.19 -38.57
C LEU A 22 15.97 17.05 -39.43
N SER A 23 15.32 15.88 -39.49
CA SER A 23 15.61 14.87 -40.52
C SER A 23 14.39 14.00 -40.82
N THR A 24 13.77 14.33 -41.97
CA THR A 24 13.06 13.50 -42.95
C THR A 24 12.25 12.27 -42.49
N VAL A 25 10.94 12.34 -42.77
CA VAL A 25 9.94 11.27 -42.68
C VAL A 25 10.16 10.19 -43.74
N VAL A 26 10.09 8.91 -43.35
CA VAL A 26 9.68 7.80 -44.24
C VAL A 26 8.57 7.00 -43.54
N ALA A 27 7.50 6.77 -44.29
CA ALA A 27 6.26 6.12 -43.90
C ALA A 27 6.48 4.65 -43.46
N GLY A 28 5.79 4.26 -42.39
CA GLY A 28 5.78 2.89 -41.89
C GLY A 28 5.01 2.81 -40.59
N GLY A 29 3.68 3.02 -40.66
CA GLY A 29 2.80 2.93 -39.50
C GLY A 29 2.69 1.50 -38.99
N LEU A 30 3.59 1.09 -38.09
CA LEU A 30 3.24 0.11 -37.07
C LEU A 30 2.53 0.89 -35.95
N ALA A 31 1.19 0.83 -35.96
CA ALA A 31 0.42 1.14 -34.79
C ALA A 31 0.81 0.14 -33.70
N LEU A 32 1.75 0.52 -32.84
CA LEU A 32 1.90 -0.13 -31.54
C LEU A 32 0.53 -0.03 -30.87
N PRO A 33 -0.12 -1.14 -30.49
CA PRO A 33 -1.28 -1.03 -29.63
C PRO A 33 -0.80 -0.27 -28.39
N LEU A 34 -1.39 0.91 -28.14
CA LEU A 34 -1.28 1.57 -26.86
C LEU A 34 -1.71 0.50 -25.85
N ALA A 35 -0.75 0.01 -25.07
CA ALA A 35 -1.04 -0.89 -23.98
C ALA A 35 -2.10 -0.18 -23.14
N THR A 36 -3.33 -0.69 -23.18
CA THR A 36 -4.35 -0.27 -22.23
C THR A 36 -3.74 -0.56 -20.87
N PRO A 37 -3.58 0.43 -19.97
CA PRO A 37 -3.18 0.11 -18.62
C PRO A 37 -4.23 -0.89 -18.13
N ALA A 38 -3.80 -2.12 -17.88
CA ALA A 38 -4.61 -3.12 -17.19
C ALA A 38 -5.17 -2.39 -15.99
N ALA A 39 -6.49 -2.17 -15.98
CA ALA A 39 -7.17 -1.33 -15.01
C ALA A 39 -6.55 -1.58 -13.66
N ALA A 40 -5.82 -0.58 -13.14
CA ALA A 40 -5.34 -0.61 -11.78
C ALA A 40 -6.59 -0.84 -10.95
N ARG A 41 -6.78 -2.08 -10.47
CA ARG A 41 -7.94 -2.44 -9.66
C ARG A 41 -7.92 -1.45 -8.51
N ALA A 42 -8.90 -0.55 -8.51
CA ALA A 42 -9.06 0.39 -7.43
C ALA A 42 -9.07 -0.43 -6.15
N VAL A 43 -8.08 -0.18 -5.29
CA VAL A 43 -8.01 -0.78 -3.97
C VAL A 43 -9.29 -0.36 -3.26
N PRO A 44 -10.22 -1.26 -2.92
CA PRO A 44 -11.49 -0.85 -2.34
C PRO A 44 -11.18 -0.20 -0.98
N ALA A 45 -11.39 1.11 -0.90
CA ALA A 45 -11.13 1.91 0.31
C ALA A 45 -12.14 1.62 1.45
N GLY A 46 -12.92 0.53 1.35
CA GLY A 46 -14.07 0.25 2.20
C GLY A 46 -13.84 -0.75 3.32
N CYS A 47 -12.61 -1.15 3.66
CA CYS A 47 -12.43 -2.19 4.69
C CYS A 47 -12.89 -1.76 6.08
N VAL A 48 -12.78 -0.48 6.43
CA VAL A 48 -13.18 0.05 7.74
C VAL A 48 -14.70 0.10 7.96
N THR A 49 -15.49 0.00 6.88
CA THR A 49 -16.96 -0.10 6.96
C THR A 49 -17.46 -1.55 6.95
N LYS A 50 -16.56 -2.51 6.72
CA LYS A 50 -16.88 -3.94 6.70
C LYS A 50 -16.86 -4.52 8.11
N ILE A 51 -17.71 -5.53 8.32
CA ILE A 51 -17.65 -6.39 9.49
C ILE A 51 -16.88 -7.66 9.11
N LEU A 52 -15.73 -7.91 9.74
CA LEU A 52 -14.94 -9.12 9.51
C LEU A 52 -15.06 -10.09 10.69
N ARG A 53 -15.21 -11.38 10.38
CA ARG A 53 -15.25 -12.49 11.33
C ARG A 53 -14.82 -13.78 10.62
N ALA A 54 -14.65 -14.87 11.38
CA ALA A 54 -14.35 -16.17 10.81
C ALA A 54 -15.37 -16.55 9.71
N GLY A 55 -14.87 -17.09 8.59
CA GLY A 55 -15.68 -17.50 7.43
C GLY A 55 -16.10 -16.35 6.49
N VAL A 56 -15.58 -15.13 6.66
CA VAL A 56 -15.83 -14.04 5.70
C VAL A 56 -15.02 -14.24 4.41
N ASP A 57 -15.66 -14.06 3.26
CA ASP A 57 -15.05 -14.16 1.92
C ASP A 57 -14.54 -12.81 1.40
N ASP A 58 -14.02 -11.95 2.29
CA ASP A 58 -13.44 -10.64 1.96
C ASP A 58 -11.90 -10.69 2.11
N GLU A 59 -11.23 -11.51 1.28
CA GLU A 59 -9.78 -11.76 1.34
C GLU A 59 -8.94 -10.48 1.41
N PHE A 60 -9.30 -9.47 0.63
CA PHE A 60 -8.57 -8.19 0.59
C PHE A 60 -8.60 -7.49 1.96
N CYS A 61 -9.77 -7.42 2.60
CA CYS A 61 -9.91 -6.76 3.90
C CYS A 61 -9.36 -7.59 5.05
N VAL A 62 -9.36 -8.91 4.94
CA VAL A 62 -8.67 -9.79 5.88
C VAL A 62 -7.15 -9.61 5.79
N ALA A 63 -6.58 -9.56 4.59
CA ALA A 63 -5.14 -9.29 4.40
C ALA A 63 -4.73 -7.93 5.00
N ARG A 64 -5.61 -6.93 4.80
CA ARG A 64 -5.44 -5.59 5.37
C ARG A 64 -5.47 -5.62 6.90
N LEU A 65 -6.47 -6.30 7.48
CA LEU A 65 -6.58 -6.51 8.92
C LEU A 65 -5.31 -7.17 9.48
N GLN A 66 -4.86 -8.27 8.88
CA GLN A 66 -3.67 -9.00 9.32
C GLN A 66 -2.42 -8.12 9.31
N SER A 67 -2.28 -7.26 8.31
CA SER A 67 -1.18 -6.29 8.25
C SER A 67 -1.24 -5.29 9.40
N LEU A 68 -2.43 -4.76 9.73
CA LEU A 68 -2.62 -3.85 10.87
C LEU A 68 -2.36 -4.54 12.21
N LEU A 69 -2.83 -5.78 12.37
CA LEU A 69 -2.58 -6.59 13.56
C LEU A 69 -1.08 -6.87 13.76
N ASN A 70 -0.35 -7.09 12.67
CA ASN A 70 1.11 -7.25 12.69
C ASN A 70 1.85 -5.95 13.00
N TYR A 71 1.30 -4.79 12.61
CA TYR A 71 1.85 -3.50 12.99
C TYR A 71 1.64 -3.23 14.49
N ASP A 72 0.47 -3.57 15.03
CA ASP A 72 0.14 -3.34 16.45
C ASP A 72 0.89 -4.28 17.43
N ARG A 73 1.44 -5.40 16.93
CA ARG A 73 2.02 -6.48 17.74
C ARG A 73 3.11 -6.05 18.74
N PHE A 74 3.81 -4.95 18.45
CA PHE A 74 4.91 -4.45 19.27
C PHE A 74 4.45 -3.95 20.64
N ARG A 75 3.18 -3.57 20.80
CA ARG A 75 2.65 -3.08 22.07
C ARG A 75 2.60 -4.15 23.17
N PHE A 76 2.60 -5.43 22.81
CA PHE A 76 2.44 -6.56 23.75
C PHE A 76 3.40 -7.73 23.47
N GLY A 77 4.50 -7.48 22.74
CA GLY A 77 5.53 -8.50 22.51
C GLY A 77 5.04 -9.73 21.74
N GLN A 78 4.06 -9.56 20.86
CA GLN A 78 3.47 -10.69 20.16
C GLN A 78 4.23 -11.02 18.86
N ALA A 79 4.32 -12.31 18.55
CA ALA A 79 4.82 -12.80 17.26
C ALA A 79 3.93 -12.33 16.11
N PRO A 80 4.47 -12.09 14.90
CA PRO A 80 3.66 -11.79 13.73
C PRO A 80 2.82 -13.02 13.33
N ILE A 81 1.65 -12.77 12.75
CA ILE A 81 0.81 -13.78 12.09
C ILE A 81 1.01 -13.71 10.57
N ALA A 82 0.68 -14.79 9.85
CA ALA A 82 0.70 -14.78 8.40
C ALA A 82 -0.36 -13.81 7.83
N VAL A 83 -0.03 -13.15 6.72
CA VAL A 83 -0.99 -12.37 5.91
C VAL A 83 -1.54 -13.29 4.81
N ASP A 84 -2.28 -14.31 5.22
CA ASP A 84 -2.80 -15.38 4.36
C ASP A 84 -4.18 -15.08 3.76
N ARG A 85 -4.74 -13.89 4.05
CA ARG A 85 -6.04 -13.41 3.59
C ARG A 85 -7.23 -14.23 4.11
N ARG A 86 -7.02 -15.10 5.11
CA ARG A 86 -8.05 -15.93 5.72
C ARG A 86 -8.27 -15.53 7.18
N TYR A 87 -9.54 -15.37 7.56
CA TYR A 87 -9.88 -15.06 8.94
C TYR A 87 -9.87 -16.37 9.75
N GLY A 88 -8.66 -16.86 10.03
CA GLY A 88 -8.42 -18.07 10.82
C GLY A 88 -8.26 -17.80 12.32
N PRO A 89 -8.01 -18.87 13.12
CA PRO A 89 -7.89 -18.77 14.58
C PRO A 89 -6.80 -17.81 15.06
N LEU A 90 -5.69 -17.68 14.33
CA LEU A 90 -4.62 -16.74 14.67
C LEU A 90 -5.07 -15.28 14.49
N THR A 91 -5.84 -14.99 13.43
CA THR A 91 -6.43 -13.67 13.20
C THR A 91 -7.46 -13.35 14.30
N ASP A 92 -8.37 -14.29 14.60
CA ASP A 92 -9.37 -14.14 15.67
C ASP A 92 -8.73 -13.87 17.04
N GLY A 93 -7.77 -14.71 17.45
CA GLY A 93 -7.08 -14.54 18.72
C GLY A 93 -6.36 -13.18 18.81
N ARG A 94 -5.81 -12.70 17.70
CA ARG A 94 -5.16 -11.38 17.67
C ARG A 94 -6.16 -10.24 17.77
N VAL A 95 -7.32 -10.35 17.12
CA VAL A 95 -8.41 -9.38 17.26
C VAL A 95 -8.91 -9.31 18.70
N ARG A 96 -9.08 -10.46 19.36
CA ARG A 96 -9.48 -10.50 20.79
C ARG A 96 -8.48 -9.81 21.71
N VAL A 97 -7.18 -9.96 21.45
CA VAL A 97 -6.15 -9.24 22.22
C VAL A 97 -6.30 -7.72 22.03
N VAL A 98 -6.50 -7.26 20.78
CA VAL A 98 -6.72 -5.85 20.47
C VAL A 98 -7.99 -5.31 21.14
N GLN A 99 -9.08 -6.07 21.12
CA GLN A 99 -10.33 -5.69 21.78
C GLN A 99 -10.17 -5.60 23.30
N SER A 100 -9.51 -6.60 23.90
CA SER A 100 -9.25 -6.66 25.33
C SER A 100 -8.44 -5.44 25.80
N ARG A 101 -7.38 -5.07 25.07
CA ARG A 101 -6.53 -3.91 25.46
C ARG A 101 -7.23 -2.56 25.28
N SER A 102 -8.23 -2.51 24.40
CA SER A 102 -8.94 -1.28 24.08
C SER A 102 -10.25 -1.15 24.83
N TRP A 103 -10.51 -2.02 25.81
CA TRP A 103 -11.68 -1.97 26.68
C TRP A 103 -13.00 -1.93 25.90
N ILE A 104 -13.05 -2.65 24.77
CA ILE A 104 -14.24 -2.87 23.96
C ILE A 104 -14.65 -4.35 24.03
N THR A 105 -15.83 -4.67 23.50
CA THR A 105 -16.35 -6.04 23.47
C THR A 105 -15.35 -7.01 22.81
N ILE A 106 -15.02 -8.10 23.51
CA ILE A 106 -14.04 -9.11 23.10
C ILE A 106 -14.77 -10.26 22.38
N ASP A 107 -15.36 -9.96 21.23
CA ASP A 107 -16.16 -10.91 20.45
C ASP A 107 -15.38 -11.57 19.31
N GLY A 108 -14.18 -11.10 18.99
CA GLY A 108 -13.41 -11.54 17.83
C GLY A 108 -13.96 -11.03 16.49
N ILE A 109 -14.87 -10.06 16.51
CA ILE A 109 -15.48 -9.43 15.34
C ILE A 109 -14.85 -8.06 15.11
N VAL A 110 -14.39 -7.83 13.88
CA VAL A 110 -13.84 -6.52 13.48
C VAL A 110 -14.96 -5.66 12.93
N GLY A 111 -15.55 -4.85 13.81
CA GLY A 111 -16.49 -3.78 13.45
C GLY A 111 -15.88 -2.38 13.62
N PRO A 112 -16.68 -1.31 13.49
CA PRO A 112 -16.20 0.07 13.55
C PRO A 112 -15.39 0.41 14.82
N GLY A 113 -15.77 -0.15 15.97
CA GLY A 113 -15.01 -0.03 17.21
C GLY A 113 -13.60 -0.60 17.11
N THR A 114 -13.48 -1.83 16.61
CA THR A 114 -12.19 -2.51 16.40
C THR A 114 -11.37 -1.81 15.32
N TRP A 115 -11.98 -1.35 14.22
CA TRP A 115 -11.29 -0.60 13.18
C TRP A 115 -10.68 0.70 13.71
N ARG A 116 -11.42 1.48 14.51
CA ARG A 116 -10.88 2.69 15.16
C ARG A 116 -9.63 2.46 15.98
N VAL A 117 -9.54 1.31 16.65
CA VAL A 117 -8.38 0.94 17.46
C VAL A 117 -7.16 0.60 16.61
N LEU A 118 -7.38 -0.04 15.47
CA LEU A 118 -6.33 -0.51 14.56
C LEU A 118 -5.85 0.57 13.58
N CYS A 119 -6.75 1.50 13.26
CA CYS A 119 -6.50 2.66 12.41
C CYS A 119 -5.69 3.71 13.18
N VAL A 120 -4.40 3.81 12.89
CA VAL A 120 -3.63 5.02 13.24
C VAL A 120 -3.99 6.08 12.19
N PRO A 121 -4.46 7.28 12.55
CA PRO A 121 -4.55 8.37 11.57
C PRO A 121 -3.14 8.64 11.04
N ASP A 122 -3.01 8.84 9.73
CA ASP A 122 -1.75 9.05 9.03
C ASP A 122 -1.05 10.32 9.55
N ALA A 123 -0.33 10.24 10.66
CA ALA A 123 0.51 11.30 11.20
C ALA A 123 1.92 11.24 10.58
N ALA A 124 2.04 10.96 9.29
CA ALA A 124 3.25 11.19 8.50
C ALA A 124 2.96 10.85 7.03
N GLY A 125 2.51 11.85 6.27
CA GLY A 125 2.81 11.82 4.85
C GLY A 125 4.31 12.00 4.68
N PHE A 126 5.05 10.91 4.42
CA PHE A 126 6.32 10.98 3.71
C PHE A 126 6.50 9.74 2.82
N THR A 127 6.32 10.00 1.52
CA THR A 127 6.88 9.29 0.35
C THR A 127 6.46 7.84 0.08
N ALA A 128 5.47 7.71 -0.80
CA ALA A 128 5.43 6.80 -1.95
C ALA A 128 6.22 5.48 -1.89
N MET A 129 5.62 4.46 -1.28
CA MET A 129 5.42 3.17 -1.94
C MET A 129 4.18 2.51 -1.34
N GLN A 130 3.20 2.23 -2.19
CA GLN A 130 1.81 1.96 -1.83
C GLN A 130 1.63 0.86 -0.77
N VAL A 131 1.40 1.28 0.47
CA VAL A 131 0.37 0.66 1.29
C VAL A 131 -0.50 1.82 1.73
N SER A 132 -1.54 2.11 0.95
CA SER A 132 -2.59 3.02 1.40
C SER A 132 -3.12 2.44 2.69
N VAL A 133 -2.68 2.98 3.83
CA VAL A 133 -3.11 2.51 5.14
C VAL A 133 -4.49 3.10 5.41
N GLY A 134 -5.41 2.93 4.47
CA GLY A 134 -6.67 3.63 4.35
C GLY A 134 -7.53 3.45 5.58
N CYS A 135 -7.38 4.38 6.52
CA CYS A 135 -8.41 4.81 7.43
C CYS A 135 -8.71 6.25 7.04
N ALA A 136 -9.20 6.40 5.79
CA ALA A 136 -9.78 7.65 5.35
C ALA A 136 -11.00 7.92 6.25
N THR A 137 -10.84 8.89 7.14
CA THR A 137 -11.89 9.61 7.91
C THR A 137 -13.16 8.82 8.19
N LEU A 138 -13.22 8.21 9.38
CA LEU A 138 -14.48 7.81 10.02
C LEU A 138 -15.33 9.02 10.38
#